data_AF-W2F375-F1
#
_entry.id   AF-W2F375-F1
#
_cell.length_a   1.000
_cell.length_b   1.000
_cell.length_c   1.000
_cell.angle_alpha   90.00
_cell.angle_beta   90.00
_cell.angle_gamma   90.00
#
_symmetry.space_group_name_H-M   'P 1'
#
loop_
_entity.id
_entity.type
_entity.pdbx_description
1 polymer ?
#
loop_
_entity_poly.entity_id
_entity_poly.type
_entity_poly.pdbx_seq_one_letter_code
_entity_poly.pdbx_strand_id
1 'polypeptide(L)'
;MSVMTASHTPATSCGDDVRRRLAAAGLCALAAAALAAVQVLAADRLGINQWTTRLGPYDEFVGWDHAVTRSTWYPAASTLLASAITYRAFHRASWSRRWLPVAAWLGSCLIAAPLLHGLAAAAPEQGHHSSPSEVAQATIVGGAIGAAAALTALRHREVGAGLVAYTLWVSLLEFTRPWWWDRPPTFDPMLTQGVLRSDTGEYAVEATLSEAGGITAGLIGPVVVSGLVAAWAAARQARWTSAALAGAAGPLLLCAVYLTTDPQLGDQESIQVTLWVYSILAALIGLCVSATVAAVTRVITKRAQAAP
;
A
#
# COMPACT_ATOMS: atom_id res chain seq x y z
N MET A 1 4.95 64.20 -28.79
CA MET A 1 5.93 63.08 -28.74
C MET A 1 5.39 62.05 -27.76
N SER A 2 4.74 61.00 -28.26
CA SER A 2 4.22 59.91 -27.44
C SER A 2 5.25 58.79 -27.42
N VAL A 3 5.80 58.49 -26.25
CA VAL A 3 6.80 57.45 -26.06
C VAL A 3 6.10 56.11 -26.13
N MET A 4 6.30 55.39 -27.23
CA MET A 4 5.86 54.01 -27.42
C MET A 4 6.78 53.11 -26.59
N THR A 5 6.35 52.73 -25.39
CA THR A 5 7.02 51.70 -24.59
C THR A 5 6.71 50.33 -25.19
N ALA A 6 7.68 49.80 -25.94
CA ALA A 6 7.64 48.42 -26.41
C ALA A 6 7.67 47.48 -25.21
N SER A 7 6.56 46.76 -24.99
CA SER A 7 6.48 45.67 -24.04
C SER A 7 7.29 44.49 -24.57
N HIS A 8 8.53 44.35 -24.06
CA HIS A 8 9.29 43.11 -24.20
C HIS A 8 8.57 42.00 -23.43
N THR A 9 7.83 41.14 -24.13
CA THR A 9 7.43 39.82 -23.62
C THR A 9 8.62 38.87 -23.76
N PRO A 10 9.11 38.27 -22.68
CA PRO A 10 10.30 37.41 -22.75
C PRO A 10 9.91 36.02 -23.27
N ALA A 11 10.49 35.64 -24.41
CA ALA A 11 10.40 34.32 -25.03
C ALA A 11 11.09 33.19 -24.22
N THR A 12 11.56 33.47 -22.99
CA THR A 12 12.24 32.52 -22.11
C THR A 12 11.29 31.59 -21.34
N SER A 13 9.98 31.86 -21.32
CA SER A 13 9.06 31.13 -20.44
C SER A 13 8.77 29.67 -20.87
N CYS A 14 8.90 29.34 -22.16
CA CYS A 14 8.53 28.01 -22.67
C CYS A 14 9.59 26.94 -22.36
N GLY A 15 10.87 27.26 -22.54
CA GLY A 15 11.97 26.31 -22.33
C GLY A 15 12.20 25.95 -20.86
N ASP A 16 12.05 26.92 -19.97
CA ASP A 16 12.23 26.72 -18.52
C ASP A 16 11.11 25.87 -17.91
N ASP A 17 9.89 26.00 -18.43
CA ASP A 17 8.75 25.17 -18.01
C ASP A 17 8.90 23.71 -18.43
N VAL A 18 9.42 23.43 -19.63
CA VAL A 18 9.69 22.06 -20.09
C VAL A 18 10.81 21.42 -19.26
N ARG A 19 11.90 22.14 -19.02
CA ARG A 19 13.01 21.64 -18.18
C ARG A 19 12.56 21.33 -16.76
N ARG A 20 11.76 22.21 -16.15
CA ARG A 20 11.20 21.97 -14.80
C ARG A 20 10.28 20.74 -14.75
N ARG A 21 9.45 20.53 -15.78
CA ARG A 21 8.59 19.34 -15.91
C ARG A 21 9.41 18.06 -15.95
N LEU A 22 10.42 18.04 -16.82
CA LEU A 22 11.30 16.88 -16.97
C LEU A 22 12.11 16.61 -15.71
N ALA A 23 12.67 17.65 -15.08
CA ALA A 23 13.42 17.51 -13.84
C ALA A 23 12.56 16.94 -12.72
N ALA A 24 11.34 17.44 -12.54
CA ALA A 24 10.44 16.94 -11.50
C ALA A 24 9.94 15.52 -11.78
N ALA A 25 9.62 15.19 -13.04
CA ALA A 25 9.26 13.83 -13.43
C ALA A 25 10.44 12.86 -13.20
N GLY A 26 11.65 13.26 -13.58
CA GLY A 26 12.87 12.49 -13.36
C GLY A 26 13.14 12.28 -11.86
N LEU A 27 13.05 13.32 -11.04
CA LEU A 27 13.18 13.20 -9.58
C LEU A 27 12.12 12.28 -8.98
N CYS A 28 10.87 12.36 -9.45
CA CYS A 28 9.79 11.50 -8.99
C CYS A 28 10.06 10.02 -9.33
N ALA A 29 10.48 9.77 -10.57
CA ALA A 29 10.84 8.42 -11.04
C ALA A 29 12.02 7.86 -10.24
N LEU A 30 13.07 8.65 -10.01
CA LEU A 30 14.24 8.25 -9.23
C LEU A 30 13.88 7.98 -7.76
N ALA A 31 13.03 8.81 -7.15
CA ALA A 31 12.56 8.58 -5.79
C ALA A 31 11.74 7.28 -5.69
N ALA A 32 10.85 7.03 -6.64
CA ALA A 32 10.05 5.81 -6.68
C ALA A 32 10.92 4.56 -6.90
N ALA A 33 11.89 4.65 -7.82
CA ALA A 33 12.89 3.62 -8.09
C ALA A 33 13.70 3.28 -6.83
N ALA A 34 14.23 4.30 -6.15
CA ALA A 34 15.03 4.12 -4.94
C ALA A 34 14.21 3.53 -3.78
N LEU A 35 12.98 4.01 -3.57
CA LEU A 35 12.08 3.45 -2.55
C LEU A 35 11.75 1.99 -2.82
N ALA A 36 11.44 1.65 -4.08
CA ALA A 36 11.11 0.28 -4.45
C ALA A 36 12.31 -0.65 -4.30
N ALA A 37 13.50 -0.21 -4.73
CA ALA A 37 14.75 -0.95 -4.52
C ALA A 37 15.01 -1.21 -3.03
N VAL A 38 14.92 -0.17 -2.20
CA VAL A 38 15.14 -0.27 -0.75
C VAL A 38 14.13 -1.23 -0.13
N GLN A 39 12.85 -1.16 -0.51
CA GLN A 39 11.83 -2.06 0.02
C GLN A 39 12.10 -3.53 -0.34
N VAL A 40 12.39 -3.81 -1.61
CA VAL A 40 12.67 -5.16 -2.10
C VAL A 40 13.95 -5.73 -1.46
N LEU A 41 15.03 -4.95 -1.43
CA LEU A 41 16.31 -5.39 -0.87
C LEU A 41 16.25 -5.53 0.66
N ALA A 42 15.57 -4.63 1.36
CA ALA A 42 15.37 -4.78 2.80
C ALA A 42 14.54 -6.02 3.12
N ALA A 43 13.47 -6.27 2.35
CA ALA A 43 12.64 -7.45 2.52
C ALA A 43 13.41 -8.75 2.25
N ASP A 44 14.25 -8.78 1.21
CA ASP A 44 15.16 -9.90 0.94
C ASP A 44 16.16 -10.12 2.10
N ARG A 45 16.87 -9.07 2.52
CA ARG A 45 17.88 -9.14 3.60
C ARG A 45 17.32 -9.53 4.96
N LEU A 46 16.07 -9.17 5.24
CA LEU A 46 15.39 -9.52 6.48
C LEU A 46 14.73 -10.90 6.42
N GLY A 47 14.88 -11.63 5.31
CA GLY A 47 14.26 -12.94 5.12
C GLY A 47 12.73 -12.88 4.94
N ILE A 48 12.18 -11.70 4.65
CA ILE A 48 10.76 -11.50 4.38
C ILE A 48 10.44 -12.04 2.98
N ASN A 49 11.28 -11.77 1.98
CA ASN A 49 11.12 -12.31 0.62
C ASN A 49 11.84 -13.65 0.45
N GLN A 50 11.73 -14.59 1.40
CA GLN A 50 12.27 -15.93 1.19
C GLN A 50 11.40 -16.67 0.16
N TRP A 51 11.79 -16.58 -1.11
CA TRP A 51 11.31 -17.44 -2.20
C TRP A 51 11.77 -18.90 -2.06
N THR A 52 12.56 -19.18 -1.01
CA THR A 52 13.23 -20.44 -0.76
C THR A 52 12.75 -21.00 0.58
N THR A 53 11.80 -21.92 0.56
CA THR A 53 11.47 -22.70 1.76
C THR A 53 12.68 -23.58 2.13
N ARG A 54 13.21 -23.39 3.34
CA ARG A 54 13.91 -24.48 4.02
C ARG A 54 12.82 -25.35 4.63
N LEU A 55 12.74 -26.60 4.18
CA LEU A 55 11.85 -27.65 4.70
C LEU A 55 11.89 -27.69 6.24
N GLY A 56 10.93 -27.03 6.87
CA GLY A 56 10.59 -27.22 8.27
C GLY A 56 9.54 -28.31 8.40
N PRO A 57 9.34 -28.90 9.60
CA PRO A 57 8.35 -29.96 9.83
C PRO A 57 6.89 -29.49 9.69
N TYR A 58 6.70 -28.18 9.59
CA TYR A 58 5.47 -27.57 9.12
C TYR A 58 5.73 -27.21 7.67
N ASP A 59 5.10 -27.95 6.75
CA ASP A 59 4.96 -27.59 5.33
C ASP A 59 4.09 -26.33 5.20
N GLU A 60 4.45 -25.27 5.92
CA GLU A 60 3.90 -23.95 5.73
C GLU A 60 4.46 -23.47 4.41
N PHE A 61 3.67 -23.73 3.37
CA PHE A 61 3.63 -22.94 2.15
C PHE A 61 3.70 -21.47 2.54
N VAL A 62 4.91 -20.90 2.65
CA VAL A 62 5.17 -19.48 2.47
C VAL A 62 4.82 -19.22 1.01
N GLY A 63 3.52 -19.17 0.78
CA GLY A 63 2.90 -19.48 -0.48
C GLY A 63 3.20 -18.40 -1.47
N TRP A 64 3.30 -18.81 -2.73
CA TRP A 64 3.25 -17.97 -3.91
C TRP A 64 2.44 -16.66 -3.74
N ASP A 65 1.26 -16.74 -3.13
CA ASP A 65 0.41 -15.60 -2.79
C ASP A 65 1.06 -14.48 -1.98
N HIS A 66 1.89 -14.81 -0.99
CA HIS A 66 2.62 -13.81 -0.22
C HIS A 66 3.65 -13.12 -1.07
N ALA A 67 4.32 -13.87 -1.94
CA ALA A 67 5.33 -13.34 -2.83
C ALA A 67 4.70 -12.43 -3.90
N VAL A 68 3.57 -12.81 -4.48
CA VAL A 68 2.81 -11.99 -5.43
C VAL A 68 2.22 -10.76 -4.74
N THR A 69 1.57 -10.91 -3.58
CA THR A 69 1.00 -9.78 -2.81
C THR A 69 2.06 -8.74 -2.46
N ARG A 70 3.23 -9.17 -1.98
CA ARG A 70 4.36 -8.27 -1.65
C ARG A 70 4.94 -7.62 -2.90
N SER A 71 5.05 -8.37 -3.99
CA SER A 71 5.49 -7.86 -5.28
C SER A 71 4.55 -6.80 -5.85
N THR A 72 3.25 -6.88 -5.54
CA THR A 72 2.28 -5.82 -5.85
C THR A 72 2.36 -4.66 -4.86
N TRP A 73 2.59 -4.91 -3.57
CA TRP A 73 2.60 -3.87 -2.53
C TRP A 73 3.79 -2.90 -2.63
N TYR A 74 5.03 -3.39 -2.78
CA TYR A 74 6.22 -2.54 -2.83
C TYR A 74 6.16 -1.43 -3.91
N PRO A 75 5.86 -1.74 -5.18
CA PRO A 75 5.73 -0.71 -6.21
C PRO A 75 4.50 0.18 -5.98
N ALA A 76 3.41 -0.32 -5.41
CA ALA A 76 2.24 0.50 -5.06
C ALA A 76 2.61 1.58 -4.02
N ALA A 77 3.24 1.15 -2.92
CA ALA A 77 3.66 2.01 -1.83
C ALA A 77 4.71 3.04 -2.29
N SER A 78 5.72 2.57 -3.01
CA SER A 78 6.81 3.43 -3.53
C SER A 78 6.30 4.49 -4.50
N THR A 79 5.40 4.09 -5.42
CA THR A 79 4.78 5.02 -6.39
C THR A 79 3.97 6.10 -5.68
N LEU A 80 3.18 5.71 -4.67
CA LEU A 80 2.38 6.64 -3.89
C LEU A 80 3.26 7.65 -3.13
N LEU A 81 4.23 7.15 -2.37
CA LEU A 81 5.08 7.98 -1.51
C LEU A 81 5.94 8.94 -2.33
N ALA A 82 6.57 8.46 -3.40
CA ALA A 82 7.36 9.30 -4.29
C ALA A 82 6.52 10.42 -4.92
N SER A 83 5.29 10.11 -5.34
CA SER A 83 4.35 11.10 -5.88
C SER A 83 3.98 12.15 -4.85
N ALA A 84 3.69 11.74 -3.61
CA ALA A 84 3.32 12.65 -2.52
C ALA A 84 4.49 13.57 -2.11
N ILE A 85 5.70 13.02 -1.98
CA ILE A 85 6.93 13.77 -1.64
C ILE A 85 7.25 14.78 -2.73
N THR A 86 7.29 14.32 -3.98
CA THR A 86 7.67 15.17 -5.12
C THR A 86 6.62 16.24 -5.37
N TYR A 87 5.33 15.93 -5.22
CA TYR A 87 4.28 16.94 -5.34
C TYR A 87 4.41 18.06 -4.31
N ARG A 88 4.86 17.78 -3.08
CA ARG A 88 5.12 18.82 -2.07
C ARG A 88 6.23 19.78 -2.52
N ALA A 89 7.29 19.26 -3.10
CA ALA A 89 8.39 20.07 -3.64
C ALA A 89 7.95 20.94 -4.84
N PHE A 90 7.01 20.45 -5.66
CA PHE A 90 6.59 21.10 -6.92
C PHE A 90 5.13 21.63 -6.91
N HIS A 91 4.56 21.90 -5.74
CA HIS A 91 3.12 22.15 -5.50
C HIS A 91 2.44 23.28 -6.30
N ARG A 92 3.21 24.09 -7.04
CA ARG A 92 2.72 25.26 -7.80
C ARG A 92 2.33 24.95 -9.25
N ALA A 93 2.62 23.75 -9.73
CA ALA A 93 2.38 23.37 -11.11
C ALA A 93 1.09 22.54 -11.27
N SER A 94 0.15 22.99 -12.10
CA SER A 94 -1.08 22.24 -12.41
C SER A 94 -0.80 20.88 -13.08
N TRP A 95 0.29 20.78 -13.86
CA TRP A 95 0.71 19.55 -14.54
C TRP A 95 1.22 18.47 -13.57
N SER A 96 1.75 18.86 -12.42
CA SER A 96 2.39 17.94 -11.46
C SER A 96 1.41 16.86 -10.96
N ARG A 97 0.13 17.19 -10.83
CA ARG A 97 -0.91 16.25 -10.36
C ARG A 97 -1.17 15.09 -11.32
N ARG A 98 -0.91 15.26 -12.61
CA ARG A 98 -1.15 14.22 -13.62
C ARG A 98 0.09 13.40 -13.92
N TRP A 99 1.24 14.07 -14.01
CA TRP A 99 2.47 13.44 -14.52
C TRP A 99 3.33 12.79 -13.44
N LEU A 100 3.32 13.31 -12.20
CA LEU A 100 4.15 12.73 -11.13
C LEU A 100 3.77 11.27 -10.80
N PRO A 101 2.48 10.89 -10.71
CA PRO A 101 2.09 9.50 -10.49
C PRO A 101 2.56 8.55 -11.60
N VAL A 102 2.47 8.98 -12.86
CA VAL A 102 2.90 8.17 -14.02
C VAL A 102 4.42 8.02 -14.02
N ALA A 103 5.16 9.10 -13.73
CA ALA A 103 6.61 9.05 -13.63
C ALA A 103 7.08 8.15 -12.48
N ALA A 104 6.42 8.23 -11.32
CA ALA A 104 6.69 7.37 -10.18
C ALA A 104 6.42 5.89 -10.49
N TRP A 105 5.33 5.59 -11.20
CA TRP A 105 5.01 4.24 -11.64
C TRP A 105 6.08 3.64 -12.56
N LEU A 106 6.51 4.41 -13.58
CA LEU A 106 7.58 3.98 -14.48
C LEU A 106 8.88 3.74 -13.71
N GLY A 107 9.25 4.67 -12.82
CA GLY A 107 10.45 4.55 -11.99
C GLY A 107 10.43 3.32 -11.08
N SER A 108 9.31 3.05 -10.40
CA SER A 108 9.18 1.88 -9.53
C SER A 108 9.22 0.58 -10.33
N CYS A 109 8.51 0.49 -11.47
CA CYS A 109 8.48 -0.72 -12.29
C CYS A 109 9.83 -1.07 -12.91
N LEU A 110 10.57 -0.06 -13.40
CA LEU A 110 11.88 -0.25 -14.03
C LEU A 110 12.93 -0.87 -13.10
N ILE A 111 12.73 -0.76 -11.78
CA ILE A 111 13.65 -1.32 -10.79
C ILE A 111 13.05 -2.52 -10.05
N ALA A 112 11.82 -2.42 -9.56
CA ALA A 112 11.20 -3.49 -8.79
C ALA A 112 10.97 -4.74 -9.63
N ALA A 113 10.52 -4.61 -10.89
CA ALA A 113 10.16 -5.78 -11.69
C ALA A 113 11.40 -6.63 -12.04
N PRO A 114 12.54 -6.05 -12.49
CA PRO A 114 13.76 -6.84 -12.69
C PRO A 114 14.31 -7.45 -11.41
N LEU A 115 14.28 -6.72 -10.28
CA LEU A 115 14.78 -7.23 -9.00
C LEU A 115 13.95 -8.43 -8.51
N LEU A 116 12.62 -8.28 -8.48
CA LEU A 116 11.71 -9.34 -8.04
C LEU A 116 11.70 -10.53 -9.00
N HIS A 117 11.79 -10.28 -10.31
CA HIS A 117 11.98 -11.34 -11.30
C HIS A 117 13.27 -12.13 -11.06
N GLY A 118 14.39 -11.44 -10.82
CA GLY A 118 15.67 -12.09 -10.52
C GLY A 118 15.65 -12.90 -9.23
N LEU A 119 15.00 -12.39 -8.18
CA LEU A 119 14.80 -13.11 -6.92
C LEU A 119 13.94 -14.35 -7.11
N ALA A 120 12.84 -14.24 -7.86
CA ALA A 120 11.96 -15.36 -8.17
C ALA A 120 12.65 -16.42 -9.05
N ALA A 121 13.46 -16.00 -10.03
CA ALA A 121 14.19 -16.91 -10.92
C ALA A 121 15.35 -17.62 -10.24
N ALA A 122 15.89 -17.05 -9.15
CA ALA A 122 16.94 -17.67 -8.34
C ALA A 122 16.39 -18.68 -7.31
N ALA A 123 15.07 -18.85 -7.22
CA ALA A 123 14.45 -19.81 -6.31
C ALA A 123 14.67 -21.26 -6.77
N PRO A 124 14.86 -22.23 -5.86
CA PRO A 124 15.07 -23.62 -6.22
C PRO A 124 13.85 -24.23 -6.95
N GLU A 125 14.09 -24.90 -8.08
CA GLU A 125 13.10 -25.48 -9.01
C GLU A 125 12.12 -26.50 -8.39
N GLN A 126 12.30 -26.89 -7.12
CA GLN A 126 11.40 -27.82 -6.43
C GLN A 126 10.05 -27.20 -6.04
N GLY A 127 9.92 -25.87 -6.06
CA GLY A 127 8.64 -25.19 -5.87
C GLY A 127 7.85 -25.12 -7.18
N HIS A 128 6.77 -25.90 -7.31
CA HIS A 128 5.80 -25.88 -8.43
C HIS A 128 5.12 -24.52 -8.70
N HIS A 129 5.48 -23.47 -7.98
CA HIS A 129 4.83 -22.17 -7.98
C HIS A 129 5.84 -21.02 -7.98
N SER A 130 6.89 -21.06 -8.81
CA SER A 130 7.78 -19.90 -9.00
C SER A 130 7.73 -19.47 -10.45
N SER A 131 6.85 -18.51 -10.77
CA SER A 131 6.70 -17.93 -12.11
C SER A 131 7.27 -16.50 -12.13
N PRO A 132 8.57 -16.32 -12.42
CA PRO A 132 9.19 -14.98 -12.47
C PRO A 132 8.43 -13.97 -13.35
N SER A 133 7.68 -14.45 -14.35
CA SER A 133 6.78 -13.64 -15.18
C SER A 133 5.59 -13.09 -14.42
N GLU A 134 4.91 -13.90 -13.61
CA GLU A 134 3.74 -13.46 -12.82
C GLU A 134 4.15 -12.46 -11.74
N VAL A 135 5.33 -12.64 -11.13
CA VAL A 135 5.92 -11.69 -10.19
C VAL A 135 6.17 -10.32 -10.85
N ALA A 136 6.73 -10.34 -12.06
CA ALA A 136 6.96 -9.11 -12.82
C ALA A 136 5.64 -8.42 -13.20
N GLN A 137 4.61 -9.17 -13.59
CA GLN A 137 3.28 -8.64 -13.89
C GLN A 137 2.62 -8.04 -12.65
N ALA A 138 2.63 -8.75 -11.52
CA ALA A 138 2.14 -8.27 -10.23
C ALA A 138 2.81 -6.96 -9.82
N THR A 139 4.11 -6.84 -10.08
CA THR A 139 4.87 -5.60 -9.82
C THR A 139 4.37 -4.43 -10.67
N ILE A 140 4.13 -4.65 -11.96
CA ILE A 140 3.62 -3.63 -12.88
C ILE A 140 2.22 -3.18 -12.45
N VAL A 141 1.36 -4.14 -12.13
CA VAL A 141 -0.01 -3.90 -11.66
C VAL A 141 -0.02 -3.14 -10.35
N GLY A 142 0.81 -3.54 -9.39
CA GLY A 142 0.98 -2.86 -8.11
C GLY A 142 1.41 -1.41 -8.28
N GLY A 143 2.38 -1.16 -9.15
CA GLY A 143 2.77 0.20 -9.49
C GLY A 143 1.62 1.04 -10.09
N ALA A 144 0.78 0.44 -10.94
CA ALA A 144 -0.38 1.11 -11.53
C ALA A 144 -1.46 1.42 -10.47
N ILE A 145 -1.69 0.49 -9.53
CA ILE A 145 -2.54 0.69 -8.35
C ILE A 145 -2.03 1.89 -7.53
N GLY A 146 -0.72 1.93 -7.24
CA GLY A 146 -0.08 3.05 -6.55
C GLY A 146 -0.24 4.39 -7.28
N ALA A 147 -0.16 4.39 -8.61
CA ALA A 147 -0.37 5.59 -9.44
C ALA A 147 -1.82 6.10 -9.37
N ALA A 148 -2.81 5.20 -9.45
CA ALA A 148 -4.22 5.55 -9.30
C ALA A 148 -4.51 6.11 -7.90
N ALA A 149 -3.92 5.51 -6.88
CA ALA A 149 -4.02 5.97 -5.50
C ALA A 149 -3.37 7.35 -5.31
N ALA A 150 -2.19 7.57 -5.92
CA ALA A 150 -1.53 8.87 -5.93
C ALA A 150 -2.34 9.94 -6.67
N LEU A 151 -2.91 9.64 -7.84
CA LEU A 151 -3.79 10.55 -8.56
C LEU A 151 -4.98 10.99 -7.68
N THR A 152 -5.56 10.05 -6.93
CA THR A 152 -6.66 10.30 -6.00
C THR A 152 -6.21 11.16 -4.81
N ALA A 153 -5.08 10.80 -4.19
CA ALA A 153 -4.46 11.52 -3.08
C ALA A 153 -4.09 12.98 -3.44
N LEU A 154 -3.64 13.21 -4.68
CA LEU A 154 -3.27 14.54 -5.17
C LEU A 154 -4.49 15.40 -5.54
N ARG A 155 -5.62 14.77 -5.89
CA ARG A 155 -6.91 15.46 -6.11
C ARG A 155 -7.60 15.81 -4.79
N HIS A 156 -7.52 14.92 -3.80
CA HIS A 156 -8.19 15.03 -2.51
C HIS A 156 -7.14 15.00 -1.39
N ARG A 157 -6.71 16.18 -0.91
CA ARG A 157 -5.62 16.31 0.05
C ARG A 157 -5.87 15.54 1.36
N GLU A 158 -7.13 15.44 1.77
CA GLU A 158 -7.56 14.72 2.96
C GLU A 158 -7.37 13.21 2.78
N VAL A 159 -7.77 12.69 1.61
CA VAL A 159 -7.55 11.29 1.20
C VAL A 159 -6.07 10.98 1.11
N GLY A 160 -5.27 11.91 0.58
CA GLY A 160 -3.83 11.72 0.47
C GLY A 160 -3.12 11.53 1.81
N ALA A 161 -3.54 12.24 2.86
CA ALA A 161 -2.94 12.06 4.19
C ALA A 161 -3.27 10.69 4.79
N GLY A 162 -4.54 10.26 4.71
CA GLY A 162 -4.97 8.94 5.19
C GLY A 162 -4.29 7.80 4.43
N LEU A 163 -4.21 7.91 3.10
CA LEU A 163 -3.61 6.89 2.24
C LEU A 163 -2.10 6.76 2.47
N VAL A 164 -1.36 7.87 2.65
CA VAL A 164 0.07 7.84 2.99
C VAL A 164 0.29 7.22 4.37
N ALA A 165 -0.51 7.62 5.38
CA ALA A 165 -0.41 7.05 6.72
C ALA A 165 -0.69 5.54 6.73
N TYR A 166 -1.73 5.11 6.03
CA TYR A 166 -2.06 3.70 5.86
C TYR A 166 -0.92 2.93 5.18
N THR A 167 -0.39 3.46 4.08
CA THR A 167 0.70 2.83 3.33
C THR A 167 1.97 2.70 4.16
N LEU A 168 2.34 3.72 4.93
CA LEU A 168 3.49 3.64 5.83
C LEU A 168 3.28 2.60 6.94
N TRP A 169 2.08 2.55 7.50
CA TRP A 169 1.75 1.60 8.55
C TRP A 169 1.75 0.16 8.05
N VAL A 170 1.09 -0.14 6.93
CA VAL A 170 1.09 -1.48 6.34
C VAL A 170 2.49 -1.89 5.90
N SER A 171 3.29 -0.96 5.36
CA SER A 171 4.69 -1.25 5.05
C SER A 171 5.48 -1.60 6.31
N LEU A 172 5.30 -0.85 7.41
CA LEU A 172 5.94 -1.15 8.68
C LEU A 172 5.51 -2.53 9.21
N LEU A 173 4.22 -2.85 9.14
CA LEU A 173 3.70 -4.15 9.56
C LEU A 173 4.30 -5.29 8.75
N GLU A 174 4.33 -5.20 7.42
CA GLU A 174 4.98 -6.19 6.56
C GLU A 174 6.47 -6.37 6.90
N PHE A 175 7.18 -5.27 7.23
CA PHE A 175 8.56 -5.34 7.69
C PHE A 175 8.71 -6.00 9.06
N THR A 176 7.72 -5.80 9.95
CA THR A 176 7.77 -6.37 11.30
C THR A 176 7.18 -7.77 11.39
N ARG A 177 6.43 -8.22 10.39
CA ARG A 177 5.67 -9.47 10.40
C ARG A 177 6.50 -10.70 10.82
N PRO A 178 7.76 -10.90 10.39
CA PRO A 178 8.55 -12.03 10.86
C PRO A 178 8.80 -12.08 12.36
N TRP A 179 8.76 -10.92 13.04
CA TRP A 179 9.03 -10.83 14.48
C TRP A 179 7.79 -10.98 15.35
N TRP A 180 6.61 -10.73 14.76
CA TRP A 180 5.32 -10.71 15.47
C TRP A 180 4.42 -11.89 15.07
N TRP A 181 4.60 -12.45 13.88
CA TRP A 181 3.72 -13.45 13.28
C TRP A 181 4.45 -14.73 12.92
N ASP A 182 5.59 -14.63 12.23
CA ASP A 182 6.34 -15.82 11.76
C ASP A 182 7.29 -16.37 12.85
N ARG A 183 6.98 -16.13 14.14
CA ARG A 183 7.57 -17.00 15.16
C ARG A 183 7.05 -18.40 14.85
N PRO A 184 7.91 -19.42 14.74
CA PRO A 184 7.43 -20.78 14.59
C PRO A 184 6.38 -21.00 15.68
N PRO A 185 5.24 -21.65 15.39
CA PRO A 185 4.35 -22.08 16.44
C PRO A 185 5.15 -23.06 17.30
N THR A 186 5.88 -22.55 18.28
CA THR A 186 6.28 -23.32 19.44
C THR A 186 4.96 -23.63 20.09
N PHE A 187 4.35 -24.76 19.68
CA PHE A 187 3.10 -25.36 20.18
C PHE A 187 2.58 -24.54 21.35
N ASP A 188 1.87 -23.45 21.03
CA ASP A 188 1.19 -22.71 22.06
C ASP A 188 -0.19 -23.35 22.08
N PRO A 189 -0.48 -24.25 23.04
CA PRO A 189 -1.77 -24.92 23.11
C PRO A 189 -2.93 -23.93 23.32
N MET A 190 -2.64 -22.63 23.50
CA MET A 190 -3.64 -21.56 23.50
C MET A 190 -3.96 -20.99 22.10
N LEU A 191 -3.13 -21.23 21.06
CA LEU A 191 -3.20 -20.54 19.75
C LEU A 191 -3.51 -21.46 18.55
N THR A 192 -3.42 -22.78 18.72
CA THR A 192 -3.74 -23.76 17.67
C THR A 192 -4.48 -24.95 18.26
N GLN A 193 -5.51 -25.44 17.57
CA GLN A 193 -6.18 -26.69 17.92
C GLN A 193 -5.80 -27.76 16.91
N GLY A 194 -5.28 -28.90 17.39
CA GLY A 194 -5.15 -30.09 16.56
C GLY A 194 -6.55 -30.66 16.31
N VAL A 195 -7.01 -30.61 15.06
CA VAL A 195 -8.28 -31.16 14.64
C VAL A 195 -8.01 -32.36 13.75
N LEU A 196 -8.53 -33.52 14.16
CA LEU A 196 -8.48 -34.71 13.34
C LEU A 196 -9.51 -34.54 12.22
N ARG A 197 -9.04 -34.41 10.97
CA ARG A 197 -9.92 -34.29 9.81
C ARG A 197 -10.71 -35.60 9.66
N SER A 198 -12.04 -35.51 9.74
CA SER A 198 -12.93 -36.67 9.77
C SER A 198 -12.98 -37.45 8.46
N ASP A 199 -12.59 -36.80 7.37
CA ASP A 199 -12.55 -37.32 6.01
C ASP A 199 -11.23 -38.03 5.67
N THR A 200 -10.09 -37.53 6.17
CA THR A 200 -8.77 -38.11 5.86
C THR A 200 -8.13 -38.87 7.02
N GLY A 201 -8.59 -38.66 8.26
CA GLY A 201 -7.97 -39.22 9.46
C GLY A 201 -6.61 -38.58 9.82
N GLU A 202 -6.22 -37.53 9.10
CA GLU A 202 -4.97 -36.80 9.35
C GLU A 202 -5.15 -35.73 10.43
N TYR A 203 -4.09 -35.50 11.20
CA TYR A 203 -4.02 -34.39 12.15
C TYR A 203 -3.79 -33.10 11.38
N ALA A 204 -4.83 -32.28 11.23
CA ALA A 204 -4.71 -30.92 10.74
C ALA A 204 -4.55 -29.97 11.93
N VAL A 205 -3.62 -29.02 11.83
CA VAL A 205 -3.52 -27.93 12.80
C VAL A 205 -4.45 -26.83 12.33
N GLU A 206 -5.51 -26.56 13.08
CA GLU A 206 -6.44 -25.46 12.82
C GLU A 206 -6.09 -24.30 13.74
N ALA A 207 -5.86 -23.12 13.17
CA ALA A 207 -5.56 -21.92 13.96
C ALA A 207 -6.82 -21.46 14.72
N THR A 208 -6.71 -21.21 16.02
CA THR A 208 -7.82 -20.66 16.79
C THR A 208 -7.90 -19.13 16.63
N LEU A 209 -9.09 -18.58 16.90
CA LEU A 209 -9.48 -17.17 16.74
C LEU A 209 -8.52 -16.12 17.35
N SER A 210 -7.48 -16.48 18.11
CA SER A 210 -6.42 -15.58 18.56
C SER A 210 -5.47 -15.12 17.44
N GLU A 211 -5.42 -15.80 16.29
CA GLU A 211 -4.88 -15.20 15.06
C GLU A 211 -5.67 -13.95 14.63
N ALA A 212 -6.93 -13.80 15.07
CA ALA A 212 -7.66 -12.55 14.93
C ALA A 212 -7.01 -11.42 15.74
N GLY A 213 -6.23 -11.68 16.80
CA GLY A 213 -5.46 -10.64 17.49
C GLY A 213 -4.36 -10.05 16.60
N GLY A 214 -3.70 -10.93 15.84
CA GLY A 214 -2.86 -10.54 14.72
C GLY A 214 -3.68 -9.76 13.69
N ILE A 215 -4.69 -10.34 13.07
CA ILE A 215 -5.46 -9.72 11.97
C ILE A 215 -6.10 -8.38 12.42
N THR A 216 -6.51 -8.27 13.68
CA THR A 216 -7.03 -7.03 14.29
C THR A 216 -5.91 -6.00 14.47
N ALA A 217 -4.74 -6.37 14.98
CA ALA A 217 -3.62 -5.43 15.10
C ALA A 217 -3.04 -5.03 13.73
N GLY A 218 -2.98 -5.98 12.79
CA GLY A 218 -2.36 -5.85 11.47
C GLY A 218 -3.26 -5.17 10.44
N LEU A 219 -4.58 -5.27 10.57
CA LEU A 219 -5.52 -4.77 9.58
C LEU A 219 -6.44 -3.68 10.15
N ILE A 220 -6.96 -3.85 11.36
CA ILE A 220 -7.83 -2.84 12.01
C ILE A 220 -6.99 -1.67 12.58
N GLY A 221 -5.82 -1.93 13.16
CA GLY A 221 -4.88 -0.89 13.62
C GLY A 221 -4.57 0.18 12.54
N PRO A 222 -4.05 -0.19 11.36
CA PRO A 222 -3.79 0.76 10.28
C PRO A 222 -5.03 1.54 9.82
N VAL A 223 -6.19 0.87 9.77
CA VAL A 223 -7.48 1.49 9.41
C VAL A 223 -7.86 2.58 10.40
N VAL A 224 -7.75 2.29 11.70
CA VAL A 224 -8.11 3.24 12.76
C VAL A 224 -7.16 4.44 12.74
N VAL A 225 -5.85 4.19 12.68
CA VAL A 225 -4.84 5.26 12.65
C VAL A 225 -4.99 6.15 11.41
N SER A 226 -5.14 5.54 10.22
CA SER A 226 -5.32 6.29 8.98
C SER A 226 -6.64 7.06 8.96
N GLY A 227 -7.74 6.47 9.46
CA GLY A 227 -9.03 7.13 9.62
C GLY A 227 -8.99 8.31 10.59
N LEU A 228 -8.25 8.20 11.69
CA LEU A 228 -8.02 9.31 12.62
C LEU A 228 -7.22 10.45 11.97
N VAL A 229 -6.11 10.14 11.29
CA VAL A 229 -5.28 11.14 10.59
C VAL A 229 -6.09 11.84 9.49
N ALA A 230 -6.85 11.07 8.72
CA ALA A 230 -7.75 11.54 7.68
C ALA A 230 -8.83 12.48 8.23
N ALA A 231 -9.53 12.06 9.27
CA ALA A 231 -10.59 12.84 9.90
C ALA A 231 -10.05 14.12 10.54
N TRP A 232 -8.88 14.06 11.17
CA TRP A 232 -8.18 15.24 11.70
C TRP A 232 -7.78 16.23 10.59
N ALA A 233 -7.22 15.73 9.48
CA ALA A 233 -6.86 16.56 8.33
C ALA A 233 -8.09 17.23 7.68
N ALA A 234 -9.21 16.51 7.59
CA ALA A 234 -10.46 17.02 7.05
C ALA A 234 -11.15 18.03 7.99
N ALA A 235 -11.06 17.81 9.30
CA ALA A 235 -11.57 18.75 10.31
C ALA A 235 -10.90 20.12 10.20
N ARG A 236 -9.59 20.16 9.93
CA ARG A 236 -8.84 21.41 9.68
C ARG A 236 -9.33 22.19 8.45
N GLN A 237 -10.06 21.55 7.53
CA GLN A 237 -10.49 22.16 6.26
C GLN A 237 -12.01 22.27 6.12
N ALA A 238 -12.78 21.95 7.18
CA ALA A 238 -14.25 21.90 7.16
C ALA A 238 -14.84 21.02 6.04
N ARG A 239 -14.12 19.95 5.64
CA ARG A 239 -14.45 19.06 4.50
C ARG A 239 -14.68 17.61 4.91
N TRP A 240 -15.62 17.43 5.83
CA TRP A 240 -16.26 16.19 6.27
C TRP A 240 -16.52 15.07 5.24
N THR A 241 -17.10 15.32 4.06
CA THR A 241 -17.34 14.24 3.08
C THR A 241 -16.03 13.61 2.57
N SER A 242 -14.94 14.36 2.59
CA SER A 242 -13.61 13.89 2.22
C SER A 242 -12.92 13.09 3.34
N ALA A 243 -13.41 13.19 4.59
CA ALA A 243 -12.89 12.44 5.74
C ALA A 243 -13.27 10.96 5.67
N ALA A 244 -14.54 10.66 5.36
CA ALA A 244 -15.04 9.29 5.27
C ALA A 244 -14.32 8.52 4.15
N LEU A 245 -14.17 9.14 2.97
CA LEU A 245 -13.45 8.56 1.83
C LEU A 245 -11.97 8.30 2.15
N ALA A 246 -11.36 9.13 2.99
CA ALA A 246 -9.95 9.03 3.33
C ALA A 246 -9.63 7.84 4.24
N GLY A 247 -10.54 7.45 5.15
CA GLY A 247 -10.39 6.22 5.94
C GLY A 247 -10.66 4.93 5.16
N ALA A 248 -11.46 5.01 4.09
CA ALA A 248 -11.74 3.88 3.22
C ALA A 248 -10.64 3.64 2.16
N ALA A 249 -9.92 4.70 1.77
CA ALA A 249 -8.99 4.64 0.65
C ALA A 249 -7.82 3.68 0.87
N GLY A 250 -7.30 3.58 2.09
CA GLY A 250 -6.25 2.61 2.44
C GLY A 250 -6.71 1.16 2.32
N PRO A 251 -7.81 0.76 2.99
CA PRO A 251 -8.37 -0.58 2.82
C PRO A 251 -8.76 -0.91 1.38
N LEU A 252 -9.32 0.05 0.63
CA LEU A 252 -9.62 -0.14 -0.79
C LEU A 252 -8.37 -0.31 -1.65
N LEU A 253 -7.26 0.35 -1.30
CA LEU A 253 -5.96 0.12 -1.93
C LEU A 253 -5.50 -1.33 -1.69
N LEU A 254 -5.65 -1.82 -0.46
CA LEU A 254 -5.31 -3.20 -0.11
C LEU A 254 -6.24 -4.21 -0.81
N CYS A 255 -7.56 -3.94 -0.87
CA CYS A 255 -8.50 -4.74 -1.66
C CYS A 255 -8.07 -4.80 -3.13
N ALA A 256 -7.67 -3.68 -3.73
CA ALA A 256 -7.23 -3.64 -5.12
C ALA A 256 -5.96 -4.49 -5.34
N VAL A 257 -5.07 -4.55 -4.37
CA VAL A 257 -3.89 -5.43 -4.40
C VAL A 257 -4.32 -6.91 -4.38
N TYR A 258 -5.18 -7.31 -3.44
CA TYR A 258 -5.67 -8.68 -3.32
C TYR A 258 -6.56 -9.13 -4.49
N LEU A 259 -7.23 -8.20 -5.16
CA LEU A 259 -8.01 -8.45 -6.37
C LEU A 259 -7.17 -8.89 -7.57
N THR A 260 -5.86 -8.60 -7.54
CA THR A 260 -4.95 -8.83 -8.66
C THR A 260 -4.07 -10.06 -8.52
N THR A 261 -4.09 -10.69 -7.34
CA THR A 261 -3.59 -12.04 -7.09
C THR A 261 -4.60 -13.07 -7.65
N ASP A 262 -4.12 -14.01 -8.46
CA ASP A 262 -4.92 -14.91 -9.31
C ASP A 262 -5.93 -15.78 -8.52
N PRO A 263 -7.21 -15.84 -8.91
CA PRO A 263 -8.19 -16.80 -8.36
C PRO A 263 -8.02 -18.26 -8.81
N GLN A 264 -7.11 -18.59 -9.74
CA GLN A 264 -6.89 -19.98 -10.21
C GLN A 264 -6.10 -20.87 -9.23
N LEU A 265 -5.77 -20.39 -8.04
CA LEU A 265 -5.20 -21.19 -6.96
C LEU A 265 -6.32 -22.03 -6.32
N GLY A 266 -6.75 -23.06 -7.05
CA GLY A 266 -7.95 -23.86 -6.79
C GLY A 266 -8.05 -24.55 -5.43
N ASP A 267 -6.98 -24.55 -4.62
CA ASP A 267 -6.96 -25.13 -3.26
C ASP A 267 -6.85 -24.08 -2.13
N GLN A 268 -6.79 -22.76 -2.45
CA GLN A 268 -6.61 -21.68 -1.46
C GLN A 268 -7.81 -20.73 -1.33
N GLU A 269 -8.98 -21.17 -1.82
CA GLU A 269 -10.24 -20.43 -1.79
C GLU A 269 -10.56 -19.88 -0.38
N SER A 270 -10.24 -20.62 0.69
CA SER A 270 -10.53 -20.19 2.06
C SER A 270 -9.70 -18.98 2.52
N ILE A 271 -8.42 -18.88 2.15
CA ILE A 271 -7.53 -17.80 2.59
C ILE A 271 -7.81 -16.53 1.79
N GLN A 272 -7.98 -16.64 0.47
CA GLN A 272 -8.34 -15.51 -0.38
C GLN A 272 -9.70 -14.93 0.00
N VAL A 273 -10.73 -15.77 0.20
CA VAL A 273 -12.05 -15.33 0.70
C VAL A 273 -11.91 -14.65 2.05
N THR A 274 -11.08 -15.18 2.95
CA THR A 274 -10.83 -14.58 4.27
C THR A 274 -10.21 -13.19 4.15
N LEU A 275 -9.15 -13.02 3.35
CA LEU A 275 -8.49 -11.72 3.11
C LEU A 275 -9.42 -10.71 2.41
N TRP A 276 -10.27 -11.18 1.51
CA TRP A 276 -11.31 -10.39 0.86
C TRP A 276 -12.34 -9.87 1.84
N VAL A 277 -12.92 -10.77 2.65
CA VAL A 277 -13.90 -10.41 3.67
C VAL A 277 -13.28 -9.43 4.67
N TYR A 278 -12.04 -9.66 5.10
CA TYR A 278 -11.36 -8.74 6.02
C TYR A 278 -11.06 -7.38 5.41
N SER A 279 -10.68 -7.32 4.13
CA SER A 279 -10.39 -6.04 3.48
C SER A 279 -11.66 -5.22 3.21
N ILE A 280 -12.78 -5.86 2.86
CA ILE A 280 -14.11 -5.20 2.84
C ILE A 280 -14.51 -4.73 4.24
N LEU A 281 -14.39 -5.60 5.24
CA LEU A 281 -14.72 -5.26 6.63
C LEU A 281 -13.87 -4.08 7.12
N ALA A 282 -12.59 -4.04 6.77
CA ALA A 282 -11.69 -2.95 7.08
C ALA A 282 -12.06 -1.65 6.38
N ALA A 283 -12.54 -1.71 5.13
CA ALA A 283 -13.06 -0.54 4.45
C ALA A 283 -14.29 0.02 5.18
N LEU A 284 -15.20 -0.85 5.61
CA LEU A 284 -16.37 -0.47 6.41
C LEU A 284 -15.98 0.11 7.77
N ILE A 285 -15.04 -0.51 8.48
CA ILE A 285 -14.51 0.01 9.75
C ILE A 285 -13.87 1.38 9.53
N GLY A 286 -13.08 1.56 8.48
CA GLY A 286 -12.43 2.83 8.14
C GLY A 286 -13.43 3.94 7.85
N LEU A 287 -14.49 3.62 7.11
CA LEU A 287 -15.62 4.53 6.87
C LEU A 287 -16.29 4.92 8.19
N CYS A 288 -16.65 3.94 9.02
CA CYS A 288 -17.32 4.17 10.30
C CYS A 288 -16.47 5.00 11.25
N VAL A 289 -15.20 4.66 11.45
CA VAL A 289 -14.27 5.39 12.33
C VAL A 289 -14.11 6.82 11.83
N SER A 290 -13.88 7.01 10.53
CA SER A 290 -13.67 8.35 9.97
C SER A 290 -14.91 9.22 10.04
N ALA A 291 -16.10 8.64 9.80
CA ALA A 291 -17.38 9.34 9.93
C ALA A 291 -17.64 9.76 11.39
N THR A 292 -17.41 8.85 12.35
CA THR A 292 -17.58 9.12 13.79
C THR A 292 -16.63 10.21 14.25
N VAL A 293 -15.34 10.13 13.90
CA VAL A 293 -14.34 11.14 14.29
C VAL A 293 -14.67 12.49 13.67
N ALA A 294 -15.09 12.53 12.39
CA ALA A 294 -15.52 13.76 11.74
C ALA A 294 -16.76 14.38 12.43
N ALA A 295 -17.74 13.56 12.81
CA ALA A 295 -18.94 14.01 13.50
C ALA A 295 -18.63 14.57 14.90
N VAL A 296 -17.82 13.86 15.70
CA VAL A 296 -17.38 14.30 17.04
C VAL A 296 -16.60 15.61 16.93
N THR A 297 -15.64 15.69 16.01
CA THR A 297 -14.81 16.90 15.84
C THR A 297 -15.68 18.11 15.48
N ARG A 298 -16.72 17.92 14.66
CA ARG A 298 -17.67 18.97 14.29
C ARG A 298 -18.48 19.47 15.50
N VAL A 299 -18.93 18.57 16.36
CA VAL A 299 -19.65 18.95 17.59
C VAL A 299 -18.75 19.78 18.50
N ILE A 300 -17.49 19.35 18.67
CA ILE A 300 -16.50 20.07 19.50
C ILE A 300 -16.23 21.46 18.93
N THR A 301 -15.98 21.58 17.61
CA THR A 301 -15.71 22.90 16.99
C THR A 301 -16.90 23.84 17.07
N LYS A 302 -18.12 23.34 16.85
CA LYS A 302 -19.34 24.15 17.02
C LYS A 302 -19.50 24.67 18.45
N ARG A 303 -19.22 23.83 19.46
CA ARG A 303 -19.29 24.22 20.87
C ARG A 303 -18.21 25.26 21.21
N ALA A 304 -16.99 25.08 20.70
CA ALA A 304 -15.91 26.05 20.90
C ALA A 304 -16.20 27.42 20.27
N GLN A 305 -16.91 27.47 19.14
CA GLN A 305 -17.33 28.71 18.49
C GLN A 305 -18.55 29.38 19.16
N ALA A 306 -19.32 28.63 19.95
CA ALA A 306 -20.50 29.12 20.67
C ALA A 306 -20.19 29.51 22.13
N ALA A 307 -18.97 29.26 22.60
CA ALA A 307 -18.51 29.71 23.90
C ALA A 307 -18.16 31.22 23.80
N PRO A 308 -18.75 32.08 24.66
CA PRO A 308 -18.54 33.52 24.65
C PRO A 308 -17.12 33.94 25.08
#